data_AF-A0A4Z2HHI6-F1
#
_entry.id   AF-A0A4Z2HHI6-F1
#
_cell.length_a   1.000
_cell.length_b   1.000
_cell.length_c   1.000
_cell.angle_alpha   90.00
_cell.angle_beta   90.00
_cell.angle_gamma   90.00
#
_symmetry.space_group_name_H-M   'P 1'
#
loop_
_entity.id
_entity.type
_entity.pdbx_description
1 polymer ?
#
loop_
_entity_poly.entity_id
_entity_poly.type
_entity_poly.pdbx_seq_one_letter_code
_entity_poly.pdbx_strand_id
1 'polypeptide(L)'
;MASRGGFTPMNMSPMHGGHAAGGMRMPGLPQPPAGYPRSMSSAPQYLQRPGMPPNRLGGPMGSMGGQLPGPSYGGGNMPMRQGMGPPSMDASRKRFLHLHQQQQQQEALGGLRRGAKRRKMADKVLPQRIRDLVPESQAYMDLLAFERKLDQTIARKRMEIQEAIKKPIMQKRKLRIYISNTYTPSKPEGEEAEKVSSWELRVEGKLLEEAGKQKRKFSSFFKSLVIELDKELYGPDNHLVEWHRMPTTQETDGFQVKRPGDLNVKCTLLLMLDHQPPQYKLDPRLARLLGVHTQTRASIMQALWLYIKNNKLQDCHEKEFINCNRYFRQVMERV
;
A
#
# COMPACT_ATOMS: atom_id res chain seq x y z
N MET A 1 -54.36 -33.78 -25.13
CA MET A 1 -55.32 -33.53 -24.02
C MET A 1 -54.49 -33.01 -22.85
N ALA A 2 -54.28 -31.69 -22.69
CA ALA A 2 -55.16 -30.71 -22.02
C ALA A 2 -55.37 -31.10 -20.54
N SER A 3 -55.08 -30.33 -19.48
CA SER A 3 -54.93 -28.88 -19.21
C SER A 3 -54.03 -28.73 -17.97
N ARG A 4 -53.12 -27.77 -17.74
CA ARG A 4 -53.17 -26.28 -17.68
C ARG A 4 -54.25 -25.68 -16.76
N GLY A 5 -53.79 -25.19 -15.59
CA GLY A 5 -54.37 -24.12 -14.78
C GLY A 5 -53.52 -23.95 -13.52
N GLY A 6 -52.91 -22.82 -13.14
CA GLY A 6 -52.96 -21.45 -13.64
C GLY A 6 -53.50 -20.49 -12.58
N PHE A 7 -52.63 -19.62 -12.04
CA PHE A 7 -52.88 -18.31 -11.39
C PHE A 7 -53.52 -18.34 -9.97
N THR A 8 -53.15 -17.56 -8.94
CA THR A 8 -52.18 -16.44 -8.72
C THR A 8 -52.03 -16.18 -7.20
N PRO A 9 -51.02 -15.41 -6.74
CA PRO A 9 -50.70 -15.17 -5.34
C PRO A 9 -51.44 -13.94 -4.76
N MET A 10 -51.75 -13.98 -3.46
CA MET A 10 -52.23 -12.81 -2.70
C MET A 10 -51.04 -11.87 -2.41
N ASN A 11 -51.09 -10.72 -3.06
CA ASN A 11 -50.27 -9.55 -2.81
C ASN A 11 -50.95 -8.69 -1.73
N MET A 12 -50.28 -8.38 -0.62
CA MET A 12 -50.70 -7.34 0.31
C MET A 12 -49.56 -6.35 0.53
N SER A 13 -49.85 -5.10 0.19
CA SER A 13 -49.12 -3.88 0.51
C SER A 13 -50.13 -2.73 0.38
N PRO A 14 -49.85 -1.52 0.88
CA PRO A 14 -49.49 -1.13 2.23
C PRO A 14 -50.52 -0.12 2.78
N MET A 15 -50.76 -0.06 4.09
CA MET A 15 -51.58 1.02 4.67
C MET A 15 -50.71 2.21 5.08
N HIS A 16 -50.97 3.31 4.39
CA HIS A 16 -50.63 4.69 4.73
C HIS A 16 -51.32 5.10 6.04
N GLY A 17 -50.58 5.71 6.95
CA GLY A 17 -51.11 6.38 8.13
C GLY A 17 -50.18 7.52 8.52
N GLY A 18 -50.50 8.73 8.06
CA GLY A 18 -49.81 9.97 8.40
C GLY A 18 -50.40 10.68 9.61
N HIS A 19 -49.56 11.54 10.18
CA HIS A 19 -49.83 12.66 11.09
C HIS A 19 -50.24 12.37 12.55
N ALA A 20 -49.35 12.72 13.48
CA ALA A 20 -49.65 13.72 14.50
C ALA A 20 -48.35 14.26 15.13
N ALA A 21 -48.23 15.59 15.12
CA ALA A 21 -47.24 16.37 15.82
C ALA A 21 -47.61 16.49 17.31
N GLY A 22 -46.61 16.39 18.18
CA GLY A 22 -46.68 16.72 19.61
C GLY A 22 -45.29 16.39 20.19
N GLY A 23 -44.46 17.32 20.64
CA GLY A 23 -44.76 18.58 21.31
C GLY A 23 -44.55 18.41 22.81
N MET A 24 -43.32 18.11 23.27
CA MET A 24 -42.88 18.39 24.64
C MET A 24 -41.37 18.71 24.66
N ARG A 25 -41.06 20.00 24.87
CA ARG A 25 -39.72 20.53 25.16
C ARG A 25 -39.66 20.86 26.64
N MET A 26 -38.65 20.34 27.33
CA MET A 26 -38.34 20.66 28.73
C MET A 26 -37.69 22.06 28.86
N PRO A 27 -37.90 22.78 29.98
CA PRO A 27 -37.46 24.17 30.16
C PRO A 27 -36.07 24.30 30.80
N GLY A 28 -35.36 25.37 30.46
CA GLY A 28 -34.26 25.90 31.28
C GLY A 28 -32.89 25.94 30.62
N LEU A 29 -32.57 27.05 29.93
CA LEU A 29 -31.22 27.65 29.80
C LEU A 29 -31.37 29.03 29.11
N PRO A 30 -30.76 30.11 29.63
CA PRO A 30 -30.99 31.47 29.14
C PRO A 30 -30.15 31.79 27.89
N GLN A 31 -30.78 32.43 26.89
CA GLN A 31 -30.12 33.06 25.73
C GLN A 31 -29.78 34.53 26.02
N PRO A 32 -28.67 35.07 25.48
CA PRO A 32 -28.39 36.51 25.49
C PRO A 32 -29.10 37.26 24.33
N PRO A 33 -29.36 38.57 24.45
CA PRO A 33 -30.27 39.31 23.59
C PRO A 33 -29.63 39.77 22.26
N ALA A 34 -30.49 40.00 21.26
CA ALA A 34 -30.14 40.52 19.94
C ALA A 34 -30.75 41.91 19.66
N GLY A 35 -30.02 42.73 18.90
CA GLY A 35 -30.41 44.01 18.28
C GLY A 35 -29.19 44.93 18.23
N TYR A 36 -28.75 45.59 17.14
CA TYR A 36 -29.20 45.94 15.78
C TYR A 36 -27.91 46.33 14.96
N PRO A 37 -27.95 46.91 13.74
CA PRO A 37 -28.50 46.47 12.45
C PRO A 37 -27.44 46.46 11.30
N ARG A 38 -27.90 46.13 10.08
CA ARG A 38 -27.18 45.99 8.79
C ARG A 38 -26.48 47.27 8.27
N SER A 39 -25.37 47.09 7.53
CA SER A 39 -24.98 47.86 6.32
C SER A 39 -23.83 47.13 5.59
N MET A 40 -24.10 46.51 4.43
CA MET A 40 -23.66 46.90 3.07
C MET A 40 -22.15 46.77 2.75
N SER A 41 -21.88 45.83 1.83
CA SER A 41 -21.00 45.92 0.65
C SER A 41 -19.51 46.30 0.81
N SER A 42 -18.62 45.36 0.48
CA SER A 42 -17.65 45.52 -0.62
C SER A 42 -16.75 44.28 -0.75
N ALA A 43 -16.95 43.51 -1.83
CA ALA A 43 -15.97 42.54 -2.32
C ALA A 43 -15.00 43.27 -3.27
N PRO A 44 -13.67 43.07 -3.17
CA PRO A 44 -12.78 43.55 -4.21
C PRO A 44 -12.75 42.54 -5.37
N GLN A 45 -13.33 42.95 -6.49
CA GLN A 45 -13.09 42.40 -7.81
C GLN A 45 -11.65 42.71 -8.23
N TYR A 46 -10.86 41.69 -8.55
CA TYR A 46 -9.63 41.90 -9.33
C TYR A 46 -9.99 41.93 -10.82
N LEU A 47 -9.68 43.08 -11.43
CA LEU A 47 -9.83 43.36 -12.86
C LEU A 47 -8.99 42.41 -13.71
N GLN A 48 -9.59 41.98 -14.82
CA GLN A 48 -8.95 41.35 -15.96
C GLN A 48 -8.81 42.40 -17.08
N ARG A 49 -7.61 42.56 -17.65
CA ARG A 49 -7.39 43.21 -18.97
C ARG A 49 -6.00 42.83 -19.55
N PRO A 50 -5.70 43.06 -20.85
CA PRO A 50 -5.47 41.97 -21.80
C PRO A 50 -4.14 42.04 -22.60
N GLY A 51 -3.70 40.89 -23.15
CA GLY A 51 -3.14 40.70 -24.51
C GLY A 51 -1.82 41.35 -24.99
N MET A 52 -0.80 40.47 -25.21
CA MET A 52 0.22 40.39 -26.31
C MET A 52 1.30 41.48 -26.51
N PRO A 53 2.44 41.20 -27.22
CA PRO A 53 3.01 39.93 -27.75
C PRO A 53 4.53 39.70 -27.40
N PRO A 54 5.16 38.57 -27.79
CA PRO A 54 6.60 38.37 -27.63
C PRO A 54 7.36 38.68 -28.93
N ASN A 55 8.49 39.41 -28.85
CA ASN A 55 9.41 39.54 -29.98
C ASN A 55 10.77 38.90 -29.68
N ARG A 56 11.25 38.19 -30.70
CA ARG A 56 12.51 37.45 -30.80
C ARG A 56 13.73 38.37 -30.90
N LEU A 57 14.92 37.78 -30.65
CA LEU A 57 16.24 37.97 -31.30
C LEU A 57 17.31 37.72 -30.22
N GLY A 58 18.35 36.89 -30.37
CA GLY A 58 18.88 36.07 -31.46
C GLY A 58 20.00 35.18 -30.89
N GLY A 59 20.40 34.14 -31.64
CA GLY A 59 21.57 33.28 -31.35
C GLY A 59 22.92 34.02 -31.44
N PRO A 60 24.07 33.34 -31.32
CA PRO A 60 24.51 32.31 -32.29
C PRO A 60 25.01 31.00 -31.61
N MET A 61 24.84 29.79 -32.15
CA MET A 61 25.29 29.14 -33.41
C MET A 61 26.49 28.20 -33.14
N GLY A 62 26.41 26.98 -33.69
CA GLY A 62 27.42 25.90 -33.70
C GLY A 62 26.81 24.56 -33.25
N SER A 63 26.10 23.76 -34.06
CA SER A 63 26.52 23.00 -35.27
C SER A 63 27.67 22.02 -34.94
N MET A 64 27.69 20.71 -35.22
CA MET A 64 26.91 19.81 -36.09
C MET A 64 27.40 18.36 -35.84
N GLY A 65 26.56 17.36 -36.14
CA GLY A 65 26.91 15.96 -36.52
C GLY A 65 27.67 15.08 -35.50
N GLY A 66 27.58 13.76 -35.48
CA GLY A 66 26.96 12.78 -36.36
C GLY A 66 27.67 11.42 -36.16
N GLN A 67 26.89 10.33 -36.20
CA GLN A 67 27.26 8.96 -36.61
C GLN A 67 28.28 8.13 -35.78
N LEU A 68 27.82 6.93 -35.39
CA LEU A 68 28.61 5.68 -35.33
C LEU A 68 28.84 5.18 -36.77
N PRO A 69 29.94 4.48 -37.11
CA PRO A 69 30.08 3.04 -36.80
C PRO A 69 31.52 2.47 -36.68
N GLY A 70 31.64 1.23 -36.19
CA GLY A 70 32.64 0.28 -36.70
C GLY A 70 33.61 -0.38 -35.69
N PRO A 71 33.85 -1.71 -35.75
CA PRO A 71 34.64 -2.49 -34.79
C PRO A 71 36.09 -2.74 -35.25
N SER A 72 36.99 -3.10 -34.33
CA SER A 72 38.32 -3.63 -34.67
C SER A 72 38.73 -4.83 -33.81
N TYR A 73 39.40 -5.76 -34.48
CA TYR A 73 39.87 -7.09 -34.06
C TYR A 73 41.23 -7.06 -33.34
N GLY A 74 41.51 -8.15 -32.61
CA GLY A 74 42.85 -8.61 -32.20
C GLY A 74 43.30 -8.07 -30.84
N GLY A 75 43.93 -8.81 -29.93
CA GLY A 75 44.50 -10.16 -29.95
C GLY A 75 45.38 -10.29 -28.69
N GLY A 76 45.43 -11.49 -28.12
CA GLY A 76 46.43 -12.05 -27.18
C GLY A 76 47.19 -11.15 -26.18
N ASN A 77 46.97 -11.38 -24.89
CA ASN A 77 47.94 -12.07 -23.99
C ASN A 77 47.63 -11.78 -22.50
N MET A 78 47.63 -12.84 -21.69
CA MET A 78 47.73 -12.75 -20.22
C MET A 78 49.09 -12.21 -19.77
N PRO A 79 49.16 -11.65 -18.56
CA PRO A 79 49.92 -12.36 -17.53
C PRO A 79 49.25 -12.42 -16.14
N MET A 80 49.83 -13.30 -15.33
CA MET A 80 49.45 -13.84 -14.02
C MET A 80 49.26 -12.85 -12.84
N ARG A 81 48.24 -13.17 -12.02
CA ARG A 81 48.23 -13.34 -10.53
C ARG A 81 48.74 -12.22 -9.59
N GLN A 82 47.84 -11.64 -8.77
CA GLN A 82 47.88 -11.67 -7.28
C GLN A 82 46.64 -11.00 -6.63
N GLY A 83 46.16 -11.57 -5.51
CA GLY A 83 45.40 -10.81 -4.48
C GLY A 83 43.91 -11.14 -4.32
N MET A 84 43.57 -12.00 -3.35
CA MET A 84 42.22 -12.18 -2.82
C MET A 84 41.70 -10.88 -2.19
N GLY A 85 40.61 -10.32 -2.73
CA GLY A 85 39.74 -9.36 -2.05
C GLY A 85 38.37 -9.98 -1.78
N PRO A 86 37.65 -9.57 -0.72
CA PRO A 86 36.37 -10.17 -0.36
C PRO A 86 35.28 -9.89 -1.41
N PRO A 87 34.24 -10.75 -1.51
CA PRO A 87 33.30 -10.73 -2.62
C PRO A 87 32.46 -9.45 -2.61
N SER A 88 32.39 -8.81 -3.78
CA SER A 88 31.57 -7.66 -4.10
C SER A 88 30.09 -7.94 -3.80
N MET A 89 29.51 -7.14 -2.90
CA MET A 89 28.06 -7.09 -2.71
C MET A 89 27.36 -6.43 -3.91
N ASP A 90 26.29 -7.09 -4.35
CA ASP A 90 25.33 -6.74 -5.39
C ASP A 90 24.99 -5.23 -5.47
N ALA A 91 25.13 -4.64 -6.66
CA ALA A 91 24.90 -3.22 -6.95
C ALA A 91 23.45 -2.77 -6.65
N SER A 92 22.51 -3.71 -6.60
CA SER A 92 21.11 -3.43 -6.27
C SER A 92 20.87 -3.23 -4.77
N ARG A 93 21.64 -3.93 -3.91
CA ARG A 93 21.65 -3.68 -2.45
C ARG A 93 22.36 -2.38 -2.10
N LYS A 94 23.39 -2.00 -2.87
CA LYS A 94 24.04 -0.69 -2.74
C LYS A 94 23.07 0.46 -2.98
N ARG A 95 22.10 0.38 -3.91
CA ARG A 95 21.12 1.46 -4.11
C ARG A 95 20.14 1.65 -2.95
N PHE A 96 19.70 0.58 -2.29
CA PHE A 96 18.78 0.71 -1.15
C PHE A 96 19.50 1.14 0.14
N LEU A 97 20.73 0.67 0.36
CA LEU A 97 21.60 1.17 1.43
C LEU A 97 22.10 2.60 1.14
N HIS A 98 22.39 2.98 -0.11
CA HIS A 98 22.71 4.37 -0.47
C HIS A 98 21.52 5.31 -0.29
N LEU A 99 20.29 4.88 -0.58
CA LEU A 99 19.12 5.76 -0.43
C LEU A 99 18.74 5.93 1.06
N HIS A 100 18.95 4.91 1.90
CA HIS A 100 18.75 5.03 3.34
C HIS A 100 19.92 5.76 4.04
N GLN A 101 21.15 5.59 3.53
CA GLN A 101 22.33 6.31 4.04
C GLN A 101 22.38 7.77 3.55
N GLN A 102 21.85 8.10 2.36
CA GLN A 102 21.66 9.49 1.93
C GLN A 102 20.55 10.22 2.71
N GLN A 103 19.52 9.52 3.19
CA GLN A 103 18.49 10.19 3.99
C GLN A 103 18.93 10.47 5.44
N GLN A 104 19.87 9.68 5.99
CA GLN A 104 20.54 10.02 7.27
C GLN A 104 21.70 11.01 7.10
N GLN A 105 22.36 11.07 5.93
CA GLN A 105 23.45 12.02 5.71
C GLN A 105 22.95 13.41 5.26
N GLN A 106 21.72 13.53 4.76
CA GLN A 106 21.10 14.83 4.48
C GLN A 106 20.50 15.51 5.73
N GLU A 107 20.21 14.76 6.81
CA GLU A 107 19.96 15.34 8.13
C GLU A 107 21.27 15.78 8.83
N ALA A 108 22.41 15.17 8.49
CA ALA A 108 23.72 15.59 9.01
C ALA A 108 24.30 16.82 8.28
N LEU A 109 24.07 16.96 6.96
CA LEU A 109 24.54 18.11 6.17
C LEU A 109 23.57 19.31 6.18
N GLY A 110 22.30 19.12 6.56
CA GLY A 110 21.40 20.22 6.95
C GLY A 110 21.75 20.86 8.30
N GLY A 111 22.63 20.22 9.09
CA GLY A 111 23.11 20.71 10.38
C GLY A 111 24.21 21.78 10.30
N LEU A 112 24.89 21.91 9.16
CA LEU A 112 26.05 22.82 9.01
C LEU A 112 25.69 24.25 8.56
N ARG A 113 24.40 24.58 8.41
CA ARG A 113 23.91 25.97 8.37
C ARG A 113 23.29 26.43 9.71
N ARG A 114 23.59 25.75 10.83
CA ARG A 114 23.28 26.24 12.18
C ARG A 114 24.47 26.99 12.78
N GLY A 115 24.93 28.01 12.06
CA GLY A 115 25.90 29.02 12.53
C GLY A 115 25.28 30.15 13.36
N ALA A 116 24.10 29.94 13.94
CA ALA A 116 23.57 30.80 15.00
C ALA A 116 23.50 29.93 16.25
N LYS A 117 24.26 30.29 17.31
CA LYS A 117 24.12 29.74 18.67
C LYS A 117 22.65 29.42 18.90
N ARG A 118 22.27 28.19 19.29
CA ARG A 118 20.90 27.88 19.72
C ARG A 118 20.51 28.92 20.76
N ARG A 119 19.78 29.97 20.34
CA ARG A 119 19.34 31.06 21.20
C ARG A 119 18.51 30.40 22.29
N LYS A 120 18.96 30.50 23.53
CA LYS A 120 18.26 29.86 24.64
C LYS A 120 16.91 30.55 24.78
N MET A 121 15.87 29.81 25.15
CA MET A 121 14.53 30.39 25.36
C MET A 121 14.55 31.57 26.36
N ALA A 122 15.52 31.58 27.29
CA ALA A 122 15.77 32.66 28.24
C ALA A 122 16.24 33.96 27.56
N ASP A 123 16.95 33.87 26.43
CA ASP A 123 17.46 35.05 25.70
C ASP A 123 16.34 35.81 24.97
N LYS A 124 15.15 35.20 24.83
CA LYS A 124 13.96 35.81 24.22
C LYS A 124 13.00 36.42 25.26
N VAL A 125 13.23 36.25 26.56
CA VAL A 125 12.33 36.76 27.61
C VAL A 125 12.85 38.09 28.12
N LEU A 126 12.00 39.13 28.13
CA LEU A 126 12.40 40.45 28.61
C LEU A 126 12.56 40.50 30.14
N PRO A 127 13.63 41.12 30.67
CA PRO A 127 13.79 41.39 32.09
C PRO A 127 12.62 42.18 32.67
N GLN A 128 12.25 41.92 33.94
CA GLN A 128 11.09 42.54 34.60
C GLN A 128 11.15 44.07 34.57
N ARG A 129 12.34 44.66 34.81
CA ARG A 129 12.52 46.13 34.76
C ARG A 129 12.13 46.76 33.41
N ILE A 130 12.36 46.05 32.30
CA ILE A 130 11.97 46.54 30.96
C ILE A 130 10.47 46.32 30.73
N ARG A 131 9.90 45.26 31.31
CA ARG A 131 8.46 44.98 31.22
C ARG A 131 7.62 46.06 31.93
N ASP A 132 8.08 46.53 33.07
CA ASP A 132 7.35 47.54 33.85
C ASP A 132 7.46 48.95 33.24
N LEU A 133 8.52 49.21 32.45
CA LEU A 133 8.77 50.51 31.80
C LEU A 133 8.12 50.64 30.41
N VAL A 134 7.86 49.53 29.71
CA VAL A 134 7.38 49.54 28.32
C VAL A 134 6.02 48.84 28.25
N PRO A 135 4.91 49.55 28.00
CA PRO A 135 3.57 48.98 28.02
C PRO A 135 3.34 47.92 26.91
N GLU A 136 4.03 48.01 25.78
CA GLU A 136 3.97 47.03 24.67
C GLU A 136 4.70 45.72 24.97
N SER A 137 5.46 45.66 26.07
CA SER A 137 6.24 44.48 26.45
C SER A 137 5.37 43.24 26.72
N GLN A 138 4.12 43.44 27.16
CA GLN A 138 3.16 42.36 27.38
C GLN A 138 2.76 41.69 26.06
N ALA A 139 2.49 42.50 25.01
CA ALA A 139 2.17 41.98 23.68
C ALA A 139 3.32 41.14 23.10
N TYR A 140 4.59 41.56 23.32
CA TYR A 140 5.75 40.77 22.93
C TYR A 140 5.84 39.43 23.68
N MET A 141 5.58 39.41 24.99
CA MET A 141 5.56 38.18 25.78
C MET A 141 4.44 37.23 25.34
N ASP A 142 3.27 37.76 25.00
CA ASP A 142 2.14 37.00 24.47
C ASP A 142 2.47 36.40 23.09
N LEU A 143 3.14 37.16 22.21
CA LEU A 143 3.65 36.65 20.94
C LEU A 143 4.67 35.52 21.14
N LEU A 144 5.56 35.63 22.13
CA LEU A 144 6.52 34.58 22.47
C LEU A 144 5.81 33.32 23.01
N ALA A 145 4.79 33.48 23.84
CA ALA A 145 3.97 32.38 24.33
C ALA A 145 3.20 31.71 23.19
N PHE A 146 2.67 32.50 22.26
CA PHE A 146 2.00 32.01 21.05
C PHE A 146 2.97 31.27 20.13
N GLU A 147 4.18 31.80 19.88
CA GLU A 147 5.25 31.14 19.12
C GLU A 147 5.54 29.74 19.71
N ARG A 148 5.72 29.66 21.04
CA ARG A 148 5.96 28.38 21.73
C ARG A 148 4.82 27.38 21.55
N LYS A 149 3.57 27.85 21.66
CA LYS A 149 2.38 26.99 21.50
C LYS A 149 2.25 26.52 20.05
N LEU A 150 2.54 27.39 19.09
CA LEU A 150 2.54 27.09 17.67
C LEU A 150 3.62 26.06 17.35
N ASP A 151 4.86 26.26 17.80
CA ASP A 151 5.97 25.32 17.61
C ASP A 151 5.67 23.93 18.21
N GLN A 152 5.10 23.88 19.42
CA GLN A 152 4.65 22.63 20.02
C GLN A 152 3.58 21.92 19.18
N THR A 153 2.63 22.69 18.65
CA THR A 153 1.56 22.17 17.79
C THR A 153 2.12 21.63 16.48
N ILE A 154 3.06 22.35 15.85
CA ILE A 154 3.76 21.90 14.65
C ILE A 154 4.54 20.61 14.92
N ALA A 155 5.33 20.57 16.00
CA ALA A 155 6.13 19.40 16.35
C ALA A 155 5.24 18.17 16.58
N ARG A 156 4.15 18.33 17.32
CA ARG A 156 3.15 17.28 17.55
C ARG A 156 2.51 16.81 16.24
N LYS A 157 2.01 17.74 15.42
CA LYS A 157 1.36 17.40 14.14
C LYS A 157 2.32 16.74 13.16
N ARG A 158 3.58 17.16 13.15
CA ARG A 158 4.63 16.51 12.36
C ARG A 158 4.82 15.06 12.79
N MET A 159 4.84 14.78 14.10
CA MET A 159 4.94 13.41 14.62
C MET A 159 3.70 12.58 14.29
N GLU A 160 2.49 13.12 14.46
CA GLU A 160 1.23 12.46 14.09
C GLU A 160 1.18 12.11 12.60
N ILE A 161 1.58 13.04 11.72
CA ILE A 161 1.67 12.81 10.27
C ILE A 161 2.71 11.73 9.97
N GLN A 162 3.89 11.78 10.59
CA GLN A 162 4.92 10.76 10.41
C GLN A 162 4.45 9.38 10.87
N GLU A 163 3.63 9.28 11.91
CA GLU A 163 3.05 8.01 12.34
C GLU A 163 1.93 7.54 11.39
N ALA A 164 1.06 8.45 10.94
CA ALA A 164 -0.02 8.14 10.03
C ALA A 164 0.50 7.66 8.66
N ILE A 165 1.56 8.29 8.13
CA ILE A 165 2.21 7.87 6.87
C ILE A 165 2.73 6.43 6.96
N LYS A 166 3.15 5.97 8.15
CA LYS A 166 3.60 4.58 8.35
C LYS A 166 2.44 3.56 8.30
N LYS A 167 1.18 4.00 8.39
CA LYS A 167 -0.01 3.16 8.32
C LYS A 167 -0.76 3.45 7.03
N PRO A 168 -0.29 2.96 5.86
CA PRO A 168 -0.93 3.23 4.58
C PRO A 168 -2.39 2.77 4.61
N ILE A 169 -3.29 3.62 4.08
CA ILE A 169 -4.72 3.32 4.01
C ILE A 169 -4.92 2.21 2.97
N MET A 170 -5.42 1.05 3.43
CA MET A 170 -5.70 -0.08 2.54
C MET A 170 -7.00 0.15 1.76
N GLN A 171 -6.94 0.03 0.44
CA GLN A 171 -8.12 0.05 -0.43
C GLN A 171 -8.49 -1.36 -0.85
N LYS A 172 -9.73 -1.79 -0.59
CA LYS A 172 -10.26 -3.05 -1.11
C LYS A 172 -10.64 -2.87 -2.58
N ARG A 173 -10.16 -3.77 -3.44
CA ARG A 173 -10.50 -3.83 -4.87
C ARG A 173 -10.77 -5.26 -5.29
N LYS A 174 -11.50 -5.44 -6.39
CA LYS A 174 -11.82 -6.77 -6.94
C LYS A 174 -10.88 -7.07 -8.11
N LEU A 175 -10.07 -8.11 -7.96
CA LEU A 175 -9.29 -8.70 -9.05
C LEU A 175 -10.12 -9.80 -9.70
N ARG A 176 -10.33 -9.73 -11.01
CA ARG A 176 -10.99 -10.79 -11.78
C ARG A 176 -9.93 -11.63 -12.49
N ILE A 177 -10.02 -12.94 -12.33
CA ILE A 177 -9.08 -13.92 -12.91
C ILE A 177 -9.84 -14.71 -13.97
N TYR A 178 -9.21 -14.87 -15.14
CA TYR A 178 -9.69 -15.68 -16.25
C TYR A 178 -8.74 -16.87 -16.42
N ILE A 179 -9.31 -18.06 -16.51
CA ILE A 179 -8.57 -19.29 -16.77
C ILE A 179 -9.17 -19.87 -18.05
N SER A 180 -8.36 -20.00 -19.09
CA SER A 180 -8.79 -20.56 -20.38
C SER A 180 -7.86 -21.69 -20.82
N ASN A 181 -8.42 -22.72 -21.42
CA ASN A 181 -7.70 -23.81 -22.04
C ASN A 181 -8.00 -23.82 -23.54
N THR A 182 -6.97 -23.86 -24.36
CA THR A 182 -7.06 -23.98 -25.82
C THR A 182 -6.35 -25.25 -26.26
N TYR A 183 -7.08 -26.15 -26.91
CA TYR A 183 -6.52 -27.38 -27.50
C TYR A 183 -6.29 -27.19 -29.01
N THR A 184 -5.11 -27.60 -29.47
CA THR A 184 -4.73 -27.61 -30.88
C THR A 184 -4.49 -29.06 -31.31
N PRO A 185 -5.38 -29.66 -32.13
CA PRO A 185 -5.19 -31.01 -32.62
C PRO A 185 -4.01 -31.09 -33.61
N SER A 186 -3.44 -32.29 -33.76
CA SER A 186 -2.48 -32.59 -34.82
C SER A 186 -3.17 -32.47 -36.19
N LYS A 187 -2.51 -31.84 -37.17
CA LYS A 187 -3.03 -31.77 -38.54
C LYS A 187 -2.74 -33.09 -39.27
N PRO A 188 -3.72 -33.72 -39.91
CA PRO A 188 -3.45 -34.77 -40.87
C PRO A 188 -3.10 -34.14 -42.23
N GLU A 189 -1.96 -34.57 -42.78
CA GLU A 189 -1.43 -34.28 -44.13
C GLU A 189 -0.82 -32.90 -44.44
N GLY A 190 0.39 -32.94 -45.02
CA GLY A 190 1.08 -31.84 -45.71
C GLY A 190 2.39 -31.41 -45.05
N GLU A 191 3.50 -31.99 -45.53
CA GLU A 191 4.91 -31.55 -45.44
C GLU A 191 5.48 -31.02 -44.11
N GLU A 192 6.49 -31.76 -43.62
CA GLU A 192 7.51 -31.42 -42.62
C GLU A 192 7.07 -31.11 -41.17
N ALA A 193 7.49 -32.05 -40.30
CA ALA A 193 7.46 -32.10 -38.83
C ALA A 193 6.14 -32.52 -38.17
N GLU A 194 6.19 -33.69 -37.52
CA GLU A 194 5.25 -34.23 -36.55
C GLU A 194 4.70 -33.16 -35.60
N LYS A 195 3.57 -32.54 -35.95
CA LYS A 195 2.88 -31.60 -35.07
C LYS A 195 2.01 -32.40 -34.10
N VAL A 196 2.63 -32.83 -33.01
CA VAL A 196 1.94 -33.47 -31.88
C VAL A 196 0.82 -32.54 -31.38
N SER A 197 -0.32 -33.13 -31.02
CA SER A 197 -1.43 -32.43 -30.37
C SER A 197 -0.90 -31.66 -29.15
N SER A 198 -1.44 -30.47 -28.90
CA SER A 198 -0.99 -29.65 -27.79
C SER A 198 -2.12 -28.88 -27.16
N TRP A 199 -1.99 -28.62 -25.87
CA TRP A 199 -2.89 -27.76 -25.13
C TRP A 199 -2.15 -26.55 -24.59
N GLU A 200 -2.89 -25.49 -24.36
CA GLU A 200 -2.41 -24.22 -23.85
C GLU A 200 -3.33 -23.70 -22.75
N LEU A 201 -2.81 -23.62 -21.54
CA LEU A 201 -3.47 -23.03 -20.39
C LEU A 201 -3.03 -21.57 -20.24
N ARG A 202 -4.00 -20.65 -20.20
CA ARG A 202 -3.78 -19.24 -19.91
C ARG A 202 -4.44 -18.86 -18.60
N VAL A 203 -3.67 -18.20 -17.74
CA VAL A 203 -4.13 -17.62 -16.47
C VAL A 203 -3.90 -16.13 -16.54
N GLU A 204 -4.96 -15.37 -16.76
CA GLU A 204 -4.93 -13.92 -16.90
C GLU A 204 -5.70 -13.25 -15.76
N GLY A 205 -5.40 -11.99 -15.48
CA GLY A 205 -6.24 -11.24 -14.55
C GLY A 205 -6.27 -9.75 -14.81
N LYS A 206 -7.34 -9.14 -14.32
CA LYS A 206 -7.60 -7.72 -14.50
C LYS A 206 -8.26 -7.15 -13.26
N LEU A 207 -7.75 -6.01 -12.80
CA LEU A 207 -8.39 -5.26 -11.73
C LEU A 207 -9.69 -4.64 -12.25
N LEU A 208 -10.79 -4.82 -11.53
CA LEU A 208 -12.02 -4.10 -11.81
C LEU A 208 -11.84 -2.66 -11.29
N GLU A 209 -11.58 -1.73 -12.21
CA GLU A 209 -11.26 -0.33 -11.90
C GLU A 209 -12.47 0.59 -11.96
N GLU A 210 -12.39 1.66 -11.18
CA GLU A 210 -13.13 2.90 -11.39
C GLU A 210 -12.28 3.83 -12.27
N ALA A 211 -12.91 4.58 -13.18
CA ALA A 211 -12.21 5.41 -14.16
C ALA A 211 -11.18 6.38 -13.51
N GLY A 212 -9.97 6.46 -14.08
CA GLY A 212 -8.96 7.47 -13.73
C GLY A 212 -7.78 7.01 -12.85
N LYS A 213 -7.70 5.72 -12.48
CA LYS A 213 -6.55 5.19 -11.70
C LYS A 213 -5.59 4.40 -12.57
N GLN A 214 -4.31 4.39 -12.18
CA GLN A 214 -3.26 3.71 -12.93
C GLN A 214 -3.43 2.19 -12.87
N LYS A 215 -3.41 1.55 -14.05
CA LYS A 215 -3.53 0.10 -14.20
C LYS A 215 -2.36 -0.61 -13.56
N ARG A 216 -2.67 -1.47 -12.59
CA ARG A 216 -1.72 -2.42 -12.02
C ARG A 216 -1.80 -3.74 -12.76
N LYS A 217 -0.64 -4.33 -13.04
CA LYS A 217 -0.53 -5.62 -13.74
C LYS A 217 -1.05 -6.76 -12.89
N PHE A 218 -1.59 -7.81 -13.51
CA PHE A 218 -2.07 -9.01 -12.82
C PHE A 218 -1.01 -9.60 -11.90
N SER A 219 0.20 -9.82 -12.43
CA SER A 219 1.25 -10.46 -11.66
C SER A 219 1.66 -9.62 -10.46
N SER A 220 1.44 -8.28 -10.47
CA SER A 220 1.77 -7.32 -9.40
C SER A 220 1.10 -7.60 -8.03
N PHE A 221 0.09 -8.48 -7.99
CA PHE A 221 -0.63 -8.83 -6.76
C PHE A 221 -0.15 -10.13 -6.10
N PHE A 222 0.72 -10.89 -6.77
CA PHE A 222 1.15 -12.21 -6.30
C PHE A 222 2.64 -12.24 -5.98
N LYS A 223 2.99 -12.98 -4.94
CA LYS A 223 4.37 -13.34 -4.59
C LYS A 223 4.83 -14.52 -5.43
N SER A 224 3.95 -15.48 -5.68
CA SER A 224 4.21 -16.60 -6.57
C SER A 224 2.92 -17.19 -7.12
N LEU A 225 3.08 -17.99 -8.17
CA LEU A 225 2.06 -18.77 -8.81
C LEU A 225 2.64 -20.16 -9.09
N VAL A 226 1.90 -21.21 -8.76
CA VAL A 226 2.28 -22.60 -9.04
C VAL A 226 1.15 -23.26 -9.81
N ILE A 227 1.52 -23.96 -10.88
CA ILE A 227 0.63 -24.79 -11.70
C ILE A 227 1.13 -26.23 -11.53
N GLU A 228 0.35 -27.03 -10.82
CA GLU A 228 0.61 -28.44 -10.61
C GLU A 228 -0.26 -29.24 -11.58
N LEU A 229 0.39 -30.03 -12.43
CA LEU A 229 -0.19 -30.97 -13.37
C LEU A 229 -0.11 -32.38 -12.79
N ASP A 230 -0.75 -33.33 -13.47
CA ASP A 230 -0.68 -34.74 -13.10
C ASP A 230 0.77 -35.27 -13.15
N LYS A 231 1.25 -35.73 -11.99
CA LYS A 231 2.62 -36.24 -11.79
C LYS A 231 2.86 -37.56 -12.52
N GLU A 232 1.84 -38.40 -12.67
CA GLU A 232 1.97 -39.69 -13.36
C GLU A 232 2.12 -39.48 -14.87
N LEU A 233 1.44 -38.47 -15.42
CA LEU A 233 1.50 -38.16 -16.85
C LEU A 233 2.76 -37.40 -17.26
N TYR A 234 3.18 -36.40 -16.48
CA TYR A 234 4.31 -35.52 -16.83
C TYR A 234 5.62 -35.86 -16.12
N GLY A 235 5.59 -36.79 -15.17
CA GLY A 235 6.74 -37.16 -14.37
C GLY A 235 7.15 -36.09 -13.34
N PRO A 236 8.12 -36.40 -12.47
CA PRO A 236 8.49 -35.56 -11.33
C PRO A 236 9.03 -34.19 -11.73
N ASP A 237 9.63 -34.03 -12.90
CA ASP A 237 10.33 -32.80 -13.27
C ASP A 237 9.49 -31.84 -14.12
N ASN A 238 8.45 -32.32 -14.83
CA ASN A 238 7.66 -31.49 -15.75
C ASN A 238 6.23 -31.18 -15.26
N HIS A 239 5.76 -31.89 -14.23
CA HIS A 239 4.40 -31.69 -13.70
C HIS A 239 4.23 -30.35 -12.96
N LEU A 240 5.32 -29.67 -12.59
CA LEU A 240 5.27 -28.44 -11.81
C LEU A 240 5.78 -27.26 -12.64
N VAL A 241 4.97 -26.19 -12.71
CA VAL A 241 5.39 -24.90 -13.27
C VAL A 241 5.28 -23.85 -12.18
N GLU A 242 6.42 -23.31 -11.76
CA GLU A 242 6.50 -22.32 -10.69
C GLU A 242 6.96 -20.97 -11.21
N TRP A 243 6.27 -19.92 -10.81
CA TRP A 243 6.69 -18.54 -10.99
C TRP A 243 6.84 -17.87 -9.63
N HIS A 244 8.01 -17.30 -9.36
CA HIS A 244 8.31 -16.55 -8.15
C HIS A 244 8.64 -15.11 -8.51
N ARG A 245 8.03 -14.14 -7.80
CA ARG A 245 8.40 -12.73 -7.94
C ARG A 245 9.80 -12.51 -7.37
N MET A 246 10.66 -11.92 -8.19
CA MET A 246 11.94 -11.34 -7.80
C MET A 246 11.89 -9.81 -7.99
N PRO A 247 12.81 -9.04 -7.37
CA PRO A 247 12.86 -7.58 -7.54
C PRO A 247 13.05 -7.11 -8.99
N THR A 248 13.60 -7.97 -9.85
CA THR A 248 13.85 -7.71 -11.27
C THR A 248 12.75 -8.28 -12.19
N THR A 249 11.74 -8.95 -11.64
CA THR A 249 10.69 -9.59 -12.46
C THR A 249 9.84 -8.55 -13.16
N GLN A 250 9.73 -8.67 -14.49
CA GLN A 250 8.81 -7.86 -15.27
C GLN A 250 7.36 -8.26 -14.97
N GLU A 251 6.52 -7.27 -14.70
CA GLU A 251 5.12 -7.52 -14.42
C GLU A 251 4.31 -7.80 -15.69
N THR A 252 3.43 -8.79 -15.64
CA THR A 252 2.61 -9.28 -16.76
C THR A 252 1.13 -9.37 -16.36
N ASP A 253 0.23 -9.33 -17.35
CA ASP A 253 -1.21 -9.49 -17.14
C ASP A 253 -1.69 -10.95 -17.20
N GLY A 254 -0.80 -11.87 -17.59
CA GLY A 254 -1.11 -13.29 -17.62
C GLY A 254 0.10 -14.20 -17.74
N PHE A 255 -0.15 -15.48 -17.47
CA PHE A 255 0.79 -16.58 -17.60
C PHE A 255 0.23 -17.59 -18.58
N GLN A 256 1.10 -18.19 -19.38
CA GLN A 256 0.74 -19.11 -20.44
C GLN A 256 1.65 -20.34 -20.36
N VAL A 257 1.04 -21.52 -20.28
CA VAL A 257 1.73 -22.81 -20.28
C VAL A 257 1.22 -23.62 -21.44
N LYS A 258 2.14 -24.09 -22.28
CA LYS A 258 1.84 -24.95 -23.43
C LYS A 258 2.58 -26.27 -23.27
N ARG A 259 1.87 -27.39 -23.44
CA ARG A 259 2.45 -28.74 -23.42
C ARG A 259 1.85 -29.60 -24.53
N PRO A 260 2.60 -30.59 -25.04
CA PRO A 260 2.05 -31.61 -25.91
C PRO A 260 1.12 -32.54 -25.12
N GLY A 261 0.17 -33.14 -25.82
CA GLY A 261 -0.79 -34.11 -25.29
C GLY A 261 -2.20 -33.90 -25.82
N ASP A 262 -2.91 -35.00 -25.97
CA ASP A 262 -4.33 -35.12 -26.33
C ASP A 262 -5.19 -35.62 -25.16
N LEU A 263 -4.58 -35.98 -24.04
CA LEU A 263 -5.28 -36.44 -22.85
C LEU A 263 -5.79 -35.29 -21.98
N ASN A 264 -6.90 -35.51 -21.30
CA ASN A 264 -7.39 -34.61 -20.26
C ASN A 264 -6.49 -34.68 -19.03
N VAL A 265 -5.98 -33.52 -18.60
CA VAL A 265 -5.05 -33.42 -17.46
C VAL A 265 -5.71 -32.64 -16.34
N LYS A 266 -5.68 -33.19 -15.12
CA LYS A 266 -6.07 -32.44 -13.93
C LYS A 266 -4.98 -31.42 -13.58
N CYS A 267 -5.38 -30.18 -13.34
CA CYS A 267 -4.49 -29.08 -12.98
C CYS A 267 -4.94 -28.45 -11.66
N THR A 268 -3.99 -28.21 -10.75
CA THR A 268 -4.18 -27.43 -9.52
C THR A 268 -3.42 -26.12 -9.63
N LEU A 269 -4.13 -24.99 -9.46
CA LEU A 269 -3.55 -23.65 -9.51
C LEU A 269 -3.42 -23.10 -8.08
N LEU A 270 -2.19 -22.78 -7.67
CA LEU A 270 -1.91 -22.15 -6.38
C LEU A 270 -1.43 -20.72 -6.61
N LEU A 271 -2.20 -19.75 -6.12
CA LEU A 271 -1.93 -18.32 -6.26
C LEU A 271 -1.59 -17.72 -4.88
N MET A 272 -0.34 -17.34 -4.66
CA MET A 272 0.10 -16.73 -3.40
C MET A 272 0.08 -15.21 -3.50
N LEU A 273 -0.84 -14.56 -2.79
CA LEU A 273 -0.93 -13.08 -2.75
C LEU A 273 0.29 -12.45 -2.06
N ASP A 274 0.74 -11.31 -2.58
CA ASP A 274 1.80 -10.51 -1.98
C ASP A 274 1.21 -9.46 -1.02
N HIS A 275 0.82 -9.91 0.17
CA HIS A 275 0.35 -9.00 1.22
C HIS A 275 1.52 -8.25 1.85
N GLN A 276 1.44 -6.91 1.85
CA GLN A 276 2.35 -6.05 2.60
C GLN A 276 1.57 -5.22 3.64
N PRO A 277 1.80 -5.44 4.95
CA PRO A 277 2.67 -6.47 5.55
C PRO A 277 2.11 -7.91 5.37
N PRO A 278 2.94 -8.95 5.52
CA PRO A 278 2.52 -10.34 5.39
C PRO A 278 1.33 -10.68 6.30
N GLN A 279 0.36 -11.40 5.75
CA GLN A 279 -0.81 -11.90 6.46
C GLN A 279 -0.74 -13.43 6.57
N TYR A 280 -1.25 -13.94 7.69
CA TYR A 280 -1.22 -15.36 8.03
C TYR A 280 -2.65 -15.84 8.26
N LYS A 281 -2.97 -17.00 7.69
CA LYS A 281 -4.19 -17.73 8.00
C LYS A 281 -3.96 -18.51 9.28
N LEU A 282 -4.77 -18.27 10.30
CA LEU A 282 -4.66 -18.96 11.58
C LEU A 282 -5.26 -20.36 11.51
N ASP A 283 -4.76 -21.27 12.36
CA ASP A 283 -5.42 -22.55 12.62
C ASP A 283 -6.90 -22.31 12.99
N PRO A 284 -7.86 -23.12 12.48
CA PRO A 284 -9.28 -22.90 12.73
C PRO A 284 -9.67 -22.77 14.21
N ARG A 285 -8.96 -23.46 15.13
CA ARG A 285 -9.23 -23.39 16.57
C ARG A 285 -8.72 -22.09 17.15
N LEU A 286 -7.51 -21.68 16.78
CA LEU A 286 -6.97 -20.37 17.17
C LEU A 286 -7.80 -19.23 16.59
N ALA A 287 -8.24 -19.36 15.33
CA ALA A 287 -9.06 -18.38 14.65
C ALA A 287 -10.40 -18.17 15.36
N ARG A 288 -11.04 -19.25 15.79
CA ARG A 288 -12.27 -19.20 16.58
C ARG A 288 -12.04 -18.59 17.96
N LEU A 289 -10.91 -18.89 18.60
CA LEU A 289 -10.56 -18.36 19.92
C LEU A 289 -10.33 -16.85 19.90
N LEU A 290 -9.61 -16.36 18.89
CA LEU A 290 -9.26 -14.94 18.75
C LEU A 290 -10.30 -14.13 17.97
N GLY A 291 -11.25 -14.77 17.29
CA GLY A 291 -12.20 -14.12 16.39
C GLY A 291 -11.56 -13.58 15.10
N VAL A 292 -10.41 -14.13 14.69
CA VAL A 292 -9.61 -13.63 13.57
C VAL A 292 -9.21 -14.79 12.66
N HIS A 293 -9.59 -14.76 11.38
CA HIS A 293 -9.24 -15.83 10.44
C HIS A 293 -7.88 -15.61 9.74
N THR A 294 -7.69 -14.43 9.16
CA THR A 294 -6.47 -14.05 8.44
C THR A 294 -6.10 -12.63 8.80
N GLN A 295 -4.89 -12.41 9.32
CA GLN A 295 -4.40 -11.09 9.71
C GLN A 295 -2.88 -10.98 9.69
N THR A 296 -2.38 -9.76 9.88
CA THR A 296 -0.94 -9.50 10.11
C THR A 296 -0.47 -10.06 11.44
N ARG A 297 0.81 -10.41 11.56
CA ARG A 297 1.40 -10.88 12.83
C ARG A 297 1.13 -9.91 13.99
N ALA A 298 1.28 -8.60 13.76
CA ALA A 298 1.04 -7.59 14.80
C ALA A 298 -0.41 -7.61 15.29
N SER A 299 -1.39 -7.66 14.38
CA SER A 299 -2.80 -7.76 14.74
C SER A 299 -3.13 -9.08 15.44
N ILE A 300 -2.55 -10.20 15.00
CA ILE A 300 -2.73 -11.50 15.66
C ILE A 300 -2.20 -11.46 17.09
N MET A 301 -0.99 -10.93 17.30
CA MET A 301 -0.39 -10.78 18.63
C MET A 301 -1.22 -9.85 19.53
N GLN A 302 -1.80 -8.79 18.96
CA GLN A 302 -2.70 -7.90 19.71
C GLN A 302 -3.99 -8.61 20.12
N ALA A 303 -4.62 -9.37 19.21
CA ALA A 303 -5.81 -10.15 19.51
C ALA A 303 -5.52 -11.22 20.59
N LEU A 304 -4.37 -11.87 20.49
CA LEU A 304 -3.89 -12.82 21.49
C LEU A 304 -3.71 -12.17 22.86
N TRP A 305 -3.06 -11.00 22.90
CA TRP A 305 -2.86 -10.25 24.14
C TRP A 305 -4.19 -9.80 24.77
N LEU A 306 -5.14 -9.33 23.95
CA LEU A 306 -6.48 -8.98 24.41
C LEU A 306 -7.20 -10.19 25.01
N TYR A 307 -7.09 -11.37 24.38
CA TYR A 307 -7.65 -12.60 24.93
C TYR A 307 -7.04 -12.95 26.29
N ILE A 308 -5.71 -12.89 26.42
CA ILE A 308 -4.99 -13.14 27.68
C ILE A 308 -5.47 -12.18 28.77
N LYS A 309 -5.54 -10.89 28.46
CA LYS A 309 -5.96 -9.85 29.41
C LYS A 309 -7.41 -10.03 29.85
N ASN A 310 -8.32 -10.28 28.91
CA ASN A 310 -9.74 -10.46 29.19
C ASN A 310 -10.01 -11.68 30.08
N ASN A 311 -9.23 -12.75 29.89
CA ASN A 311 -9.36 -13.98 30.67
C ASN A 311 -8.42 -14.02 31.89
N LYS A 312 -7.71 -12.92 32.20
CA LYS A 312 -6.75 -12.81 33.31
C LYS A 312 -5.74 -13.97 33.36
N LEU A 313 -5.21 -14.35 32.21
CA LEU A 313 -4.31 -15.51 32.08
C LEU A 313 -2.85 -15.18 32.38
N GLN A 314 -2.47 -13.91 32.51
CA GLN A 314 -1.11 -13.56 32.91
C GLN A 314 -0.91 -13.84 34.40
N ASP A 315 0.22 -14.45 34.76
CA ASP A 315 0.51 -14.76 36.15
C ASP A 315 0.57 -13.49 37.03
N CYS A 316 0.12 -13.62 38.27
CA CYS A 316 0.05 -12.49 39.19
C CYS A 316 1.41 -12.09 39.74
N HIS A 317 2.31 -13.05 39.94
CA HIS A 317 3.66 -12.87 40.48
C HIS A 317 4.70 -12.78 39.35
N GLU A 318 4.62 -13.66 38.35
CA GLU A 318 5.60 -13.71 37.26
C GLU A 318 5.00 -13.25 35.92
N LYS A 319 5.07 -11.94 35.66
CA LYS A 319 4.42 -11.32 34.48
C LYS A 319 4.89 -11.85 33.11
N GLU A 320 5.98 -12.60 33.07
CA GLU A 320 6.49 -13.24 31.86
C GLU A 320 5.72 -14.52 31.48
N PHE A 321 5.00 -15.12 32.44
CA PHE A 321 4.28 -16.38 32.24
C PHE A 321 2.79 -16.17 32.00
N ILE A 322 2.26 -16.98 31.07
CA ILE A 322 0.83 -17.03 30.73
C ILE A 322 0.28 -18.40 31.15
N ASN A 323 -0.64 -18.39 32.10
CA ASN A 323 -1.38 -19.53 32.58
C ASN A 323 -2.46 -19.93 31.55
N CYS A 324 -2.09 -20.81 30.62
CA CYS A 324 -2.98 -21.28 29.56
C CYS A 324 -4.24 -21.95 30.13
N ASN A 325 -5.42 -21.40 29.82
CA ASN A 325 -6.69 -22.05 30.15
C ASN A 325 -6.95 -23.27 29.25
N ARG A 326 -8.01 -24.04 29.53
CA ARG A 326 -8.36 -25.27 28.79
C ARG A 326 -8.38 -25.08 27.28
N TYR A 327 -8.98 -24.00 26.79
CA TYR A 327 -9.10 -23.72 25.35
C TYR A 327 -7.77 -23.31 24.73
N PHE A 328 -6.95 -22.57 25.47
CA PHE A 328 -5.67 -22.09 24.99
C PHE A 328 -4.61 -23.20 24.96
N ARG A 329 -4.58 -24.07 25.99
CA ARG A 329 -3.76 -25.30 26.00
C ARG A 329 -4.05 -26.18 24.81
N GLN A 330 -5.33 -26.41 24.57
CA GLN A 330 -5.83 -27.16 23.43
C GLN A 330 -5.25 -26.71 22.09
N VAL A 331 -5.01 -25.41 21.91
CA VAL A 331 -4.42 -24.84 20.70
C VAL A 331 -2.89 -24.92 20.72
N MET A 332 -2.26 -24.70 21.89
CA MET A 332 -0.79 -24.61 22.03
C MET A 332 -0.07 -25.95 22.20
N GLU A 333 -0.74 -27.00 22.71
CA GLU A 333 -0.13 -28.33 22.97
C GLU A 333 0.13 -29.17 21.69
N ARG A 334 -0.08 -28.60 20.49
CA ARG A 334 0.13 -29.30 19.21
C ARG A 334 1.29 -28.76 18.37
N VAL A 335 2.22 -28.01 18.97
CA VAL A 335 3.42 -27.50 18.28
C VAL A 335 4.67 -27.99 18.97
#